data_AF-A8UZA3-F1
#
_entry.id   AF-A8UZA3-F1
#
_cell.length_a   1.000
_cell.length_b   1.000
_cell.length_c   1.000
_cell.angle_alpha   90.00
_cell.angle_beta   90.00
_cell.angle_gamma   90.00
#
_symmetry.space_group_name_H-M   'P 1'
#
loop_
_entity.id
_entity.type
_entity.pdbx_description
1 polymer ?
#
loop_
_entity_poly.entity_id
_entity_poly.type
_entity_poly.pdbx_seq_one_letter_code
_entity_poly.pdbx_strand_id
1 'polypeptide(L)' 'MKEKILEVIKLSNKPLKTGDIEKLTGINRNQIQKIVNELALEGKIKVDKCYNKVLGLNLEDNNE' A
#
# COMPACT_ATOMS: atom_id res chain seq x y z
N MET A 1 2.75 8.02 9.70
CA MET A 1 2.83 8.16 8.22
C MET A 1 2.63 6.83 7.51
N LYS A 2 3.40 5.78 7.84
CA LYS A 2 3.24 4.45 7.25
C LYS A 2 1.87 3.83 7.52
N GLU A 3 1.34 3.98 8.74
CA GLU A 3 0.00 3.48 9.12
C GLU A 3 -1.12 4.04 8.25
N LYS A 4 -1.09 5.33 7.90
CA LYS A 4 -2.13 5.97 7.07
C LYS A 4 -2.19 5.35 5.66
N ILE A 5 -1.02 5.03 5.09
CA ILE A 5 -0.92 4.33 3.80
C ILE A 5 -1.40 2.89 3.94
N LEU A 6 -0.96 2.21 5.01
CA LEU A 6 -1.36 0.83 5.30
C LEU A 6 -2.89 0.72 5.48
N GLU A 7 -3.50 1.66 6.19
CA GLU A 7 -4.94 1.72 6.45
C GLU A 7 -5.73 2.00 5.17
N VAL A 8 -5.27 2.92 4.32
CA VAL A 8 -5.86 3.14 2.99
C VAL A 8 -5.78 1.87 2.13
N ILE A 9 -4.65 1.17 2.15
CA ILE A 9 -4.49 -0.10 1.43
C ILE A 9 -5.38 -1.19 2.05
N LYS A 10 -5.59 -1.20 3.38
CA LYS A 10 -6.44 -2.16 4.11
C LYS A 10 -7.92 -1.95 3.83
N LEU A 11 -8.38 -0.71 3.89
CA LEU A 11 -9.74 -0.32 3.57
C LEU A 11 -10.03 -0.52 2.08
N SER A 12 -9.02 -0.36 1.24
CA SER A 12 -9.15 -0.55 -0.19
C SER A 12 -8.95 -2.01 -0.56
N ASN A 13 -10.05 -2.75 -0.67
CA ASN A 13 -10.09 -4.14 -1.16
C ASN A 13 -9.86 -4.23 -2.69
N LYS A 14 -9.10 -3.28 -3.25
CA LYS A 14 -8.88 -3.09 -4.69
C LYS A 14 -7.45 -2.63 -4.93
N PRO A 15 -6.87 -2.97 -6.10
CA PRO A 15 -5.56 -2.51 -6.47
C PRO A 15 -5.54 -0.98 -6.61
N LEU A 16 -4.77 -0.32 -5.75
CA LEU A 16 -4.59 1.13 -5.75
C LEU A 16 -3.32 1.52 -6.51
N LYS A 17 -3.41 2.57 -7.32
CA LYS A 17 -2.21 3.20 -7.89
C LYS A 17 -1.61 4.16 -6.88
N THR A 18 -0.32 4.43 -7.02
CA THR A 18 0.39 5.42 -6.19
C THR A 18 -0.29 6.80 -6.23
N GLY A 19 -0.87 7.20 -7.36
CA GLY A 19 -1.59 8.46 -7.50
C GLY A 19 -2.94 8.51 -6.78
N ASP A 20 -3.62 7.38 -6.62
CA ASP A 20 -4.84 7.31 -5.80
C ASP A 20 -4.49 7.42 -4.32
N ILE A 21 -3.43 6.74 -3.88
CA ILE A 21 -2.93 6.82 -2.50
C ILE A 21 -2.47 8.24 -2.18
N GLU A 22 -1.82 8.95 -3.11
CA GLU A 22 -1.45 10.36 -2.96
C GLU A 22 -2.67 11.24 -2.72
N LYS A 23 -3.75 11.07 -3.49
CA LYS A 23 -4.98 11.85 -3.31
C LYS A 23 -5.68 11.57 -1.99
N LEU A 24 -5.66 10.31 -1.53
CA LEU A 24 -6.32 9.89 -0.29
C LEU A 24 -5.53 10.33 0.95
N THR A 25 -4.20 10.25 0.89
CA THR A 25 -3.33 10.49 2.04
C THR A 25 -2.75 11.90 2.08
N GLY A 26 -2.70 12.59 0.94
CA GLY A 26 -1.97 13.85 0.75
C GLY A 26 -0.45 13.68 0.73
N ILE A 27 0.06 12.44 0.62
CA ILE A 27 1.50 12.15 0.69
C ILE A 27 2.09 12.13 -0.72
N ASN A 28 3.24 12.77 -0.88
CA ASN A 28 3.95 12.80 -2.15
C ASN A 28 4.26 11.39 -2.68
N ARG A 29 4.02 11.15 -3.97
CA ARG A 29 4.32 9.91 -4.70
C ARG A 29 5.69 9.29 -4.36
N ASN A 30 6.73 10.09 -4.19
CA ASN A 30 8.07 9.58 -3.90
C ASN A 30 8.17 8.93 -2.50
N GLN A 31 7.49 9.52 -1.52
CA GLN A 31 7.38 8.96 -0.16
C GLN A 31 6.53 7.68 -0.17
N ILE A 32 5.40 7.71 -0.88
CA ILE A 32 4.54 6.52 -1.02
C ILE A 32 5.33 5.37 -1.62
N GLN A 33 6.11 5.61 -2.68
CA GLN A 33 6.93 4.56 -3.31
C GLN A 33 7.93 3.93 -2.33
N LYS A 34 8.62 4.73 -1.52
CA LYS A 34 9.54 4.22 -0.50
C LYS A 34 8.81 3.33 0.51
N ILE A 35 7.70 3.84 1.05
CA ILE A 35 6.91 3.13 2.06
C ILE A 35 6.32 1.83 1.49
N VAL A 36 5.78 1.89 0.27
CA VAL A 36 5.23 0.72 -0.43
C VAL A 36 6.32 -0.32 -0.68
N ASN A 37 7.53 0.07 -1.10
CA ASN A 37 8.62 -0.87 -1.26
C ASN A 37 9.06 -1.49 0.07
N GLU A 38 9.17 -0.71 1.15
CA GLU A 38 9.48 -1.24 2.49
C GLU A 38 8.40 -2.25 2.94
N LEU A 39 7.12 -1.89 2.82
CA LEU A 39 6.01 -2.77 3.20
C LEU A 39 5.92 -4.03 2.33
N ALA A 40 6.31 -3.94 1.06
CA ALA A 40 6.37 -5.07 0.16
C ALA A 40 7.52 -6.02 0.51
N LEU A 41 8.67 -5.46 0.90
CA LEU A 41 9.82 -6.22 1.40
C LEU A 41 9.51 -6.90 2.75
N GLU A 42 8.75 -6.23 3.62
CA GLU A 42 8.22 -6.81 4.87
C GLU A 42 7.14 -7.88 4.62
N GLY A 43 6.70 -8.10 3.38
CA GLY A 43 5.65 -9.08 3.04
C GLY A 43 4.23 -8.67 3.44
N LYS A 44 4.05 -7.46 3.98
CA LYS A 44 2.74 -6.94 4.42
C LYS A 44 1.82 -6.62 3.25
N ILE A 45 2.38 -6.10 2.15
CA ILE A 45 1.61 -5.74 0.95
C ILE A 45 2.13 -6.44 -0.30
N LYS A 46 1.23 -6.69 -1.24
CA LYS A 46 1.58 -7.22 -2.56
C LYS A 46 1.55 -6.08 -3.57
N VAL A 47 2.65 -5.90 -4.30
CA VAL A 47 2.78 -4.86 -5.31
C VAL A 47 2.94 -5.50 -6.68
N ASP A 48 2.30 -4.92 -7.67
CA ASP A 48 2.57 -5.23 -9.07
C ASP A 48 3.70 -4.32 -9.56
N LYS A 49 4.90 -4.91 -9.75
CA LYS A 49 6.10 -4.19 -10.21
C LYS A 49 5.92 -3.60 -11.61
N CYS A 50 4.99 -4.10 -12.42
CA CYS A 50 4.80 -3.65 -13.79
C CYS A 50 3.97 -2.35 -13.84
N TYR A 51 3.04 -2.15 -12.89
CA TYR A 51 2.10 -1.04 -12.92
C TYR A 51 2.22 -0.04 -11.75
N ASN A 52 3.21 -0.18 -10.85
CA ASN A 52 3.30 0.57 -9.58
C ASN A 52 1.95 0.59 -8.83
N LYS A 53 1.23 -0.54 -8.90
CA LYS A 53 -0.05 -0.74 -8.22
C LYS A 53 0.19 -1.55 -6.98
N VAL A 54 -0.35 -1.09 -5.87
CA VAL A 54 -0.51 -1.91 -4.67
C VAL A 54 -1.73 -2.78 -4.91
N LEU A 55 -1.56 -4.09 -5.03
CA LEU A 55 -2.63 -5.03 -5.38
C LEU A 55 -3.54 -5.34 -4.18
N GLY A 56 -2.99 -5.28 -2.96
CA GLY A 56 -3.69 -5.54 -1.70
C GLY A 56 -2.71 -5.88 -0.58
N LEU A 57 -3.20 -6.06 0.65
CA LEU A 57 -2.43 -6.65 1.75
C LEU A 57 -2.46 -8.18 1.67
N ASN A 58 -1.39 -8.83 2.12
CA ASN A 58 -1.52 -10.19 2.63
C ASN A 58 -2.23 -10.08 3.97
N LEU A 59 -3.55 -10.20 3.95
CA LEU A 59 -4.31 -10.49 5.16
C LEU A 59 -4.07 -11.97 5.48
N GLU A 60 -2.94 -12.26 6.12
CA GLU A 60 -2.98 -13.28 7.16
C GLU A 60 -3.59 -12.60 8.38
N ASP A 61 -4.92 -12.54 8.40
CA ASP A 61 -5.66 -12.38 9.65
C ASP A 61 -5.30 -13.57 10.55
N ASN A 62 -4.16 -13.45 11.25
CA ASN A 62 -3.94 -14.20 12.48
C ASN A 62 -4.79 -13.52 13.54
N ASN A 63 -6.08 -13.86 13.56
CA ASN A 63 -6.91 -13.51 14.69
C ASN A 63 -8.00 -14.56 14.89
N GLU A 64 -7.59 -15.72 15.42
CA GLU A 64 -8.17 -16.27 16.64
C GLU A 64 -7.19 -17.22 17.33
#